data_AF-A0A519KX73-F1
#
_entry.id   AF-A0A519KX73-F1
#
_cell.length_a   1.000
_cell.length_b   1.000
_cell.length_c   1.000
_cell.angle_alpha   90.00
_cell.angle_beta   90.00
_cell.angle_gamma   90.00
#
_symmetry.space_group_name_H-M   'P 1'
#
loop_
_entity.id
_entity.type
_entity.pdbx_description
1 polymer ?
#
loop_
_entity_poly.entity_id
_entity_poly.type
_entity_poly.pdbx_seq_one_letter_code
_entity_poly.pdbx_strand_id
1 'polypeptide(L)'
;MIDNRYLLGLYSGTSTSTGSSTTLASLTAASRKKQPTAPWSTSSKSMPEASELVRAALGGRKIISESDQTIDVSGASADYKKLFALYQGLETLTQLANRASVKGVSASETALLAKRFTAGLAEVGDYMASTTLDGVRLVQGISSSVSKSTSGVKRDQPNYVTGPIHEGALTSEVAAFQGSVAFSISAKRSNGETLSVDVDLSAMGGAPRTLDNVIKHVNTQLEAAGIETRFGREQVPAEEKTLTVNGKTVTLPAGADHWALVVKGTSTEAITFSA
;
A
#
# COMPACT_ATOMS: atom_id res chain seq x y z
N MET A 1 -16.09 6.22 22.25
CA MET A 1 -17.17 5.82 21.32
C MET A 1 -17.37 6.96 20.34
N ILE A 2 -17.16 6.72 19.05
CA ILE A 2 -17.30 7.75 18.01
C ILE A 2 -18.80 7.92 17.72
N ASP A 3 -19.29 9.16 17.84
CA ASP A 3 -20.69 9.50 17.63
C ASP A 3 -20.99 9.56 16.12
N ASN A 4 -21.53 8.47 15.58
CA ASN A 4 -21.87 8.30 14.15
C ASN A 4 -22.99 9.23 13.64
N ARG A 5 -23.50 10.13 14.50
CA ARG A 5 -24.64 11.03 14.23
C ARG A 5 -24.25 12.19 13.33
N TYR A 6 -22.99 12.59 13.34
CA TYR A 6 -22.47 13.64 12.46
C TYR A 6 -22.27 13.18 11.00
N LEU A 7 -22.18 11.87 10.76
CA LEU A 7 -22.04 11.31 9.41
C LEU A 7 -23.38 11.11 8.70
N LEU A 8 -24.49 10.97 9.44
CA LEU A 8 -25.84 10.83 8.86
C LEU A 8 -26.43 12.16 8.36
N GLY A 9 -26.01 13.30 8.93
CA GLY A 9 -26.46 14.62 8.46
C GLY A 9 -25.91 15.03 7.10
N LEU A 10 -24.86 14.35 6.62
CA LEU A 10 -24.13 14.73 5.40
C LEU A 10 -24.60 13.98 4.14
N TYR A 11 -25.36 12.88 4.28
CA TYR A 11 -25.67 11.97 3.17
C TYR A 11 -27.16 11.80 2.80
N SER A 12 -28.11 12.39 3.52
CA SER A 12 -29.53 12.27 3.15
C SER A 12 -30.27 13.60 3.21
N GLY A 13 -30.24 14.33 2.09
CA GLY A 13 -31.26 15.32 1.82
C GLY A 13 -32.56 14.63 1.41
N THR A 14 -33.56 14.64 2.28
CA THR A 14 -35.01 14.75 1.97
C THR A 14 -35.80 14.51 3.25
N SER A 15 -36.38 15.55 3.84
CA SER A 15 -37.52 15.44 4.75
C SER A 15 -38.30 16.75 4.76
N THR A 16 -39.36 16.78 3.94
CA THR A 16 -40.52 17.63 4.18
C THR A 16 -41.20 17.17 5.48
N SER A 17 -41.21 18.02 6.51
CA SER A 17 -42.16 17.86 7.63
C SER A 17 -42.60 19.23 8.15
N THR A 18 -43.86 19.53 7.86
CA THR A 18 -44.69 20.60 8.40
C THR A 18 -44.79 20.53 9.92
N GLY A 19 -44.61 21.66 10.64
CA GLY A 19 -44.99 21.76 12.06
C GLY A 19 -44.31 22.86 12.89
N SER A 20 -45.00 24.00 13.01
CA SER A 20 -45.07 24.92 14.16
C SER A 20 -43.85 25.75 14.61
N SER A 21 -43.84 26.99 14.11
CA SER A 21 -43.63 28.27 14.83
C SER A 21 -42.75 28.31 16.09
N THR A 22 -41.53 28.83 15.93
CA THR A 22 -40.97 29.85 16.83
C THR A 22 -39.91 30.67 16.09
N THR A 23 -40.20 31.96 15.95
CA THR A 23 -39.30 33.10 15.77
C THR A 23 -37.80 32.85 15.55
N LEU A 24 -37.35 32.95 14.29
CA LEU A 24 -36.02 33.44 13.92
C LEU A 24 -36.08 34.04 12.50
N ALA A 25 -36.89 35.09 12.37
CA ALA A 25 -36.75 36.04 11.28
C ALA A 25 -35.45 36.82 11.50
N SER A 26 -34.32 36.37 10.92
CA SER A 26 -33.10 37.18 10.62
C SER A 26 -31.92 36.37 10.04
N LEU A 27 -32.16 35.34 9.20
CA LEU A 27 -31.06 34.64 8.48
C LEU A 27 -31.33 34.49 6.97
N THR A 28 -32.36 35.15 6.45
CA THR A 28 -32.76 35.12 5.05
C THR A 28 -31.86 36.01 4.19
N ALA A 29 -30.59 35.64 4.03
CA ALA A 29 -29.74 36.10 2.93
C ALA A 29 -28.44 35.27 2.75
N ALA A 30 -28.25 34.15 3.45
CA ALA A 30 -27.20 33.23 3.04
C ALA A 30 -27.68 32.56 1.75
N SER A 31 -27.04 32.88 0.62
CA SER A 31 -27.26 32.17 -0.65
C SER A 31 -27.14 30.67 -0.36
N ARG A 32 -28.26 29.95 -0.36
CA ARG A 32 -28.23 28.49 -0.24
C ARG A 32 -27.31 28.02 -1.37
N LYS A 33 -26.16 27.45 -1.01
CA LYS A 33 -25.25 26.83 -1.98
C LYS A 33 -26.04 25.68 -2.60
N LYS A 34 -26.72 25.98 -3.71
CA LYS A 34 -27.50 25.01 -4.47
C LYS A 34 -26.49 24.02 -5.02
N GLN A 35 -26.63 22.75 -4.65
CA GLN A 35 -25.82 21.71 -5.26
C GLN A 35 -26.15 21.68 -6.76
N PRO A 36 -25.15 21.55 -7.64
CA PRO A 36 -25.39 21.34 -9.05
C PRO A 36 -26.35 20.18 -9.27
N THR A 37 -27.35 20.37 -10.14
CA THR A 37 -28.30 19.32 -10.48
C THR A 37 -27.54 18.19 -11.16
N ALA A 38 -27.73 16.97 -10.67
CA ALA A 38 -27.03 15.81 -11.17
C ALA A 38 -27.43 15.46 -12.62
N PRO A 39 -26.49 15.03 -13.48
CA PRO A 39 -26.76 14.77 -14.90
C PRO A 39 -27.82 13.70 -15.16
N TRP A 40 -27.95 12.73 -14.27
CA TRP A 40 -28.93 11.65 -14.36
C TRP A 40 -30.32 12.05 -13.82
N SER A 41 -30.51 13.31 -13.40
CA SER A 41 -31.79 13.80 -12.92
C SER A 41 -32.71 14.10 -14.10
N THR A 42 -33.84 13.39 -14.16
CA THR A 42 -34.93 13.60 -15.12
C THR A 42 -35.60 14.98 -14.99
N SER A 43 -35.39 15.66 -13.85
CA SER A 43 -35.85 17.04 -13.62
C SER A 43 -34.96 18.09 -14.30
N SER A 44 -33.79 17.70 -14.83
CA SER A 44 -32.86 18.61 -15.50
C SER A 44 -33.04 18.51 -17.02
N LYS A 45 -33.35 19.65 -17.67
CA LYS A 45 -33.42 19.76 -19.13
C LYS A 45 -32.03 19.88 -19.78
N SER A 46 -30.99 19.38 -19.10
CA SER A 46 -29.60 19.64 -19.42
C SER A 46 -29.02 18.66 -20.46
N MET A 47 -29.63 17.49 -20.62
CA MET A 47 -29.16 16.46 -21.55
C MET A 47 -30.00 16.42 -22.83
N PRO A 48 -29.39 16.48 -24.03
CA PRO A 48 -30.09 16.27 -25.29
C PRO A 48 -30.74 14.88 -25.36
N GLU A 49 -31.83 14.78 -26.12
CA GLU A 49 -32.50 13.51 -26.40
C GLU A 49 -31.55 12.51 -27.08
N ALA A 50 -31.73 11.21 -26.82
CA ALA A 50 -30.86 10.15 -27.33
C ALA A 50 -30.64 10.19 -28.86
N SER A 51 -31.69 10.52 -29.61
CA SER A 51 -31.63 10.66 -31.07
C SER A 51 -30.77 11.84 -31.53
N GLU A 52 -30.77 12.93 -30.77
CA GLU A 52 -29.93 14.10 -31.06
C GLU A 52 -28.46 13.83 -30.76
N LEU A 53 -28.16 13.08 -29.69
CA LEU A 53 -26.80 12.65 -29.36
C LEU A 53 -26.21 11.77 -30.46
N VAL A 54 -26.96 10.79 -30.95
CA VAL A 54 -26.53 9.93 -32.06
C VAL A 54 -26.32 10.77 -33.33
N ARG A 55 -27.24 11.67 -33.67
CA ARG A 55 -27.11 12.54 -34.84
C ARG A 55 -25.91 13.48 -34.73
N ALA A 56 -25.66 14.06 -33.56
CA ALA A 56 -24.53 14.93 -33.31
C ALA A 56 -23.19 14.18 -33.40
N ALA A 57 -23.12 12.97 -32.83
CA ALA A 57 -21.94 12.12 -32.90
C ALA A 57 -21.64 11.67 -34.33
N LEU A 58 -22.65 11.25 -35.09
CA LEU A 58 -22.53 10.90 -36.50
C LEU A 58 -22.19 12.11 -37.39
N GLY A 59 -22.64 13.31 -36.99
CA GLY A 59 -22.29 14.58 -37.62
C GLY A 59 -20.86 15.07 -37.33
N GLY A 60 -20.04 14.29 -36.61
CA GLY A 60 -18.63 14.59 -36.37
C GLY A 60 -18.37 15.59 -35.24
N ARG A 61 -19.37 15.93 -34.42
CA ARG A 61 -19.11 16.70 -33.19
C ARG A 61 -18.30 15.87 -32.21
N LYS A 62 -17.42 16.52 -31.44
CA LYS A 62 -16.72 15.90 -30.31
C LYS A 62 -17.70 15.26 -29.34
N ILE A 63 -17.31 14.09 -28.83
CA ILE A 63 -18.10 13.36 -27.82
C ILE A 63 -17.94 14.03 -26.45
N ILE A 64 -16.77 14.58 -26.17
CA ILE A 64 -16.49 15.29 -24.93
C ILE A 64 -16.25 16.77 -25.23
N SER A 65 -17.14 17.61 -24.70
CA SER A 65 -17.04 19.08 -24.77
C SER A 65 -17.30 19.69 -23.40
N GLU A 66 -16.33 20.44 -22.86
CA GLU A 66 -16.51 21.19 -21.61
C GLU A 66 -17.30 22.50 -21.81
N SER A 67 -17.25 23.07 -23.02
CA SER A 67 -17.90 24.35 -23.38
C SER A 67 -19.41 24.25 -23.59
N ASP A 68 -19.90 23.06 -23.94
CA ASP A 68 -21.30 22.84 -24.31
C ASP A 68 -22.18 22.57 -23.08
N GLN A 69 -21.60 22.62 -21.87
CA GLN A 69 -22.25 22.23 -20.62
C GLN A 69 -22.96 23.39 -19.94
N THR A 70 -24.29 23.35 -19.93
CA THR A 70 -25.13 24.30 -19.19
C THR A 70 -25.30 23.83 -17.74
N ILE A 71 -24.44 24.33 -16.84
CA ILE A 71 -24.61 24.09 -15.40
C ILE A 71 -25.62 25.09 -14.83
N ASP A 72 -26.67 24.57 -14.20
CA ASP A 72 -27.77 25.30 -13.53
C ASP A 72 -27.31 26.13 -12.30
N VAL A 73 -26.02 26.13 -11.95
CA VAL A 73 -25.48 26.81 -10.77
C VAL A 73 -24.27 27.66 -11.17
N SER A 74 -24.38 28.98 -10.95
CA SER A 74 -23.28 29.92 -11.08
C SER A 74 -22.21 29.63 -10.01
N GLY A 75 -20.98 29.31 -10.43
CA GLY A 75 -19.86 29.03 -9.53
C GLY A 75 -19.60 27.54 -9.24
N ALA A 76 -20.14 26.62 -10.03
CA ALA A 76 -19.74 25.21 -9.97
C ALA A 76 -18.23 25.05 -10.26
N SER A 77 -17.58 24.12 -9.55
CA SER A 77 -16.15 23.84 -9.70
C SER A 77 -15.82 23.40 -11.13
N ALA A 78 -14.60 23.71 -11.58
CA ALA A 78 -14.10 23.26 -12.88
C ALA A 78 -14.12 21.72 -12.99
N ASP A 79 -13.85 21.02 -11.88
CA ASP A 79 -13.96 19.56 -11.80
C ASP A 79 -15.36 19.04 -12.11
N TYR A 80 -16.42 19.76 -11.70
CA TYR A 80 -17.79 19.35 -12.00
C TYR A 80 -18.10 19.44 -13.50
N LYS A 81 -17.62 20.49 -14.19
CA LYS A 81 -17.74 20.61 -15.66
C LYS A 81 -17.05 19.44 -16.35
N LYS A 82 -15.85 19.11 -15.90
CA LYS A 82 -15.03 18.04 -16.47
C LYS A 82 -15.67 16.67 -16.30
N LEU A 83 -16.22 16.37 -15.12
CA LEU A 83 -16.94 15.12 -14.85
C LEU A 83 -18.27 15.04 -15.59
N PHE A 84 -18.98 16.16 -15.72
CA PHE A 84 -20.24 16.21 -16.47
C PHE A 84 -20.00 15.98 -17.97
N ALA A 85 -18.96 16.59 -18.53
CA ALA A 85 -18.57 16.37 -19.92
C ALA A 85 -18.16 14.91 -20.18
N LEU A 86 -17.46 14.28 -19.23
CA LEU A 86 -17.14 12.85 -19.32
C LEU A 86 -18.40 11.98 -19.27
N TYR A 87 -19.32 12.26 -18.36
CA TYR A 87 -20.59 11.52 -18.26
C TYR A 87 -21.41 11.62 -19.55
N GLN A 88 -21.58 12.83 -20.10
CA GLN A 88 -22.29 13.00 -21.37
C GLN A 88 -21.58 12.24 -22.49
N GLY A 89 -20.25 12.27 -22.52
CA GLY A 89 -19.48 11.53 -23.51
C GLY A 89 -19.76 10.03 -23.47
N LEU A 90 -19.76 9.44 -22.28
CA LEU A 90 -20.11 8.03 -22.06
C LEU A 90 -21.57 7.74 -22.44
N GLU A 91 -22.50 8.64 -22.14
CA GLU A 91 -23.90 8.50 -22.52
C GLU A 91 -24.06 8.48 -24.06
N THR A 92 -23.35 9.35 -24.78
CA THR A 92 -23.41 9.33 -26.26
C THR A 92 -22.88 8.01 -26.83
N LEU A 93 -21.84 7.42 -26.22
CA LEU A 93 -21.31 6.11 -26.61
C LEU A 93 -22.33 5.00 -26.36
N THR A 94 -23.04 5.04 -25.23
CA THR A 94 -24.17 4.14 -24.94
C THR A 94 -25.27 4.28 -25.99
N GLN A 95 -25.62 5.49 -26.39
CA GLN A 95 -26.65 5.70 -27.40
C GLN A 95 -26.23 5.25 -28.81
N LEU A 96 -24.95 5.40 -29.16
CA LEU A 96 -24.40 4.82 -30.39
C LEU A 96 -24.48 3.28 -30.38
N ALA A 97 -24.16 2.65 -29.26
CA ALA A 97 -24.28 1.21 -29.09
C ALA A 97 -25.75 0.74 -29.15
N ASN A 98 -26.67 1.48 -28.52
CA ASN A 98 -28.10 1.21 -28.59
C ASN A 98 -28.62 1.30 -30.03
N ARG A 99 -28.21 2.32 -30.81
CA ARG A 99 -28.57 2.44 -32.23
C ARG A 99 -28.04 1.25 -33.04
N ALA A 100 -26.80 0.83 -32.80
CA ALA A 100 -26.23 -0.33 -33.46
C ALA A 100 -26.93 -1.66 -33.10
N SER A 101 -27.64 -1.70 -31.97
CA SER A 101 -28.36 -2.89 -31.48
C SER A 101 -29.78 -3.04 -32.05
N VAL A 102 -30.29 -2.02 -32.77
CA VAL A 102 -31.62 -2.06 -33.40
C VAL A 102 -31.61 -3.03 -34.59
N LYS A 103 -32.63 -3.89 -34.70
CA LYS A 103 -32.82 -4.78 -35.86
C LYS A 103 -33.09 -3.97 -37.13
N GLY A 104 -32.43 -4.32 -38.23
CA GLY A 104 -32.65 -3.70 -39.54
C GLY A 104 -31.71 -2.54 -39.88
N VAL A 105 -30.67 -2.31 -39.07
CA VAL A 105 -29.60 -1.35 -39.39
C VAL A 105 -28.76 -1.89 -40.56
N SER A 106 -28.53 -1.04 -41.56
CA SER A 106 -27.76 -1.41 -42.76
C SER A 106 -26.27 -1.62 -42.45
N ALA A 107 -25.57 -2.43 -43.25
CA ALA A 107 -24.15 -2.69 -43.06
C ALA A 107 -23.26 -1.43 -43.15
N SER A 108 -23.66 -0.44 -43.96
CA SER A 108 -22.96 0.85 -44.05
C SER A 108 -23.17 1.70 -42.79
N GLU A 109 -24.37 1.68 -42.21
CA GLU A 109 -24.69 2.39 -40.98
C GLU A 109 -23.99 1.75 -39.77
N THR A 110 -23.95 0.41 -39.67
CA THR A 110 -23.19 -0.27 -38.60
C THR A 110 -21.69 0.03 -38.68
N ALA A 111 -21.10 0.06 -39.88
CA ALA A 111 -19.71 0.43 -40.07
C ALA A 111 -19.42 1.87 -39.61
N LEU A 112 -20.32 2.82 -39.90
CA LEU A 112 -20.19 4.20 -39.48
C LEU A 112 -20.33 4.34 -37.95
N LEU A 113 -21.31 3.67 -37.35
CA LEU A 113 -21.51 3.63 -35.90
C LEU A 113 -20.29 3.05 -35.17
N ALA A 114 -19.76 1.92 -35.65
CA ALA A 114 -18.56 1.31 -35.10
C ALA A 114 -17.34 2.24 -35.18
N LYS A 115 -17.13 2.87 -36.35
CA LYS A 115 -16.05 3.84 -36.55
C LYS A 115 -16.17 5.01 -35.56
N ARG A 116 -17.38 5.56 -35.39
CA ARG A 116 -17.59 6.69 -34.46
C ARG A 116 -17.41 6.27 -33.00
N PHE A 117 -17.88 5.08 -32.65
CA PHE A 117 -17.71 4.51 -31.31
C PHE A 117 -16.23 4.32 -30.96
N THR A 118 -15.43 3.74 -31.85
CA THR A 118 -13.97 3.59 -31.65
C THR A 118 -13.28 4.95 -31.51
N ALA A 119 -13.61 5.92 -32.37
CA ALA A 119 -13.06 7.27 -32.27
C ALA A 119 -13.46 7.96 -30.95
N GLY A 120 -14.68 7.71 -30.48
CA GLY A 120 -15.19 8.21 -29.21
C GLY A 120 -14.50 7.60 -27.98
N LEU A 121 -14.20 6.30 -28.01
CA LEU A 121 -13.42 5.65 -26.96
C LEU A 121 -11.99 6.20 -26.86
N ALA A 122 -11.35 6.46 -28.01
CA ALA A 122 -10.05 7.11 -28.04
C ALA A 122 -10.13 8.53 -27.43
N GLU A 123 -11.15 9.31 -27.82
CA GLU A 123 -11.40 10.64 -27.27
C GLU A 123 -11.60 10.63 -25.74
N VAL A 124 -12.33 9.64 -25.21
CA VAL A 124 -12.50 9.44 -23.76
C VAL A 124 -11.17 9.12 -23.08
N GLY A 125 -10.36 8.23 -23.66
CA GLY A 125 -9.04 7.88 -23.14
C GLY A 125 -8.10 9.09 -23.09
N ASP A 126 -8.00 9.83 -24.19
CA ASP A 126 -7.16 11.04 -24.31
C ASP A 126 -7.60 12.12 -23.32
N TYR A 127 -8.91 12.29 -23.15
CA TYR A 127 -9.46 13.23 -22.19
C TYR A 127 -9.15 12.83 -20.75
N MET A 128 -9.31 11.55 -20.39
CA MET A 128 -8.96 11.06 -19.05
C MET A 128 -7.46 11.17 -18.75
N ALA A 129 -6.59 11.01 -19.75
CA ALA A 129 -5.14 11.11 -19.58
C ALA A 129 -4.65 12.56 -19.41
N SER A 130 -5.31 13.51 -20.08
CA SER A 130 -4.92 14.94 -20.07
C SER A 130 -5.64 15.77 -19.01
N THR A 131 -6.82 15.34 -18.55
CA THR A 131 -7.62 16.10 -17.59
C THR A 131 -7.06 15.97 -16.18
N THR A 132 -6.60 17.09 -15.62
CA THR A 132 -6.32 17.21 -14.19
C THR A 132 -7.59 17.58 -13.44
N LEU A 133 -7.85 16.90 -12.32
CA LEU A 133 -8.93 17.21 -11.38
C LEU A 133 -8.28 17.53 -10.03
N ASP A 134 -8.73 18.60 -9.37
CA ASP A 134 -8.10 19.08 -8.13
C ASP A 134 -8.54 18.24 -6.92
N GLY A 135 -9.82 17.82 -6.89
CA GLY A 135 -10.39 17.07 -5.77
C GLY A 135 -10.47 15.55 -5.96
N VAL A 136 -10.25 15.04 -7.18
CA VAL A 136 -10.51 13.64 -7.54
C VAL A 136 -9.36 13.11 -8.39
N ARG A 137 -8.94 11.86 -8.18
CA ARG A 137 -8.00 11.19 -9.08
C ARG A 137 -8.75 10.20 -9.95
N LEU A 138 -8.72 10.43 -11.26
CA LEU A 138 -9.22 9.47 -12.24
C LEU A 138 -8.06 8.57 -12.68
N VAL A 139 -8.30 7.25 -12.72
CA VAL A 139 -7.34 6.26 -13.17
C VAL A 139 -7.99 5.46 -14.29
N GLN A 140 -7.33 5.36 -15.44
CA GLN A 140 -7.74 4.48 -16.53
C GLN A 140 -7.28 3.05 -16.19
N GLY A 141 -8.13 2.29 -15.47
CA GLY A 141 -7.85 0.89 -15.12
C GLY A 141 -8.17 0.56 -13.66
N ILE A 142 -7.71 -0.61 -13.21
CA ILE A 142 -7.82 -1.06 -11.82
C ILE A 142 -6.94 -0.17 -10.92
N SER A 143 -7.57 0.80 -10.25
CA SER A 143 -6.95 1.53 -9.14
C SER A 143 -6.86 0.60 -7.92
N SER A 144 -5.86 -0.30 -7.89
CA SER A 144 -5.54 -1.03 -6.68
C SER A 144 -4.83 -0.10 -5.70
N SER A 145 -5.56 0.48 -4.75
CA SER A 145 -4.98 1.12 -3.59
C SER A 145 -4.54 0.05 -2.59
N VAL A 146 -3.29 -0.41 -2.70
CA VAL A 146 -2.69 -1.24 -1.65
C VAL A 146 -2.31 -0.31 -0.50
N SER A 147 -3.22 -0.16 0.47
CA SER A 147 -2.91 0.40 1.78
C SER A 147 -2.16 -0.67 2.59
N LYS A 148 -0.83 -0.62 2.59
CA LYS A 148 -0.03 -1.40 3.54
C LYS A 148 -0.15 -0.75 4.91
N SER A 149 -0.86 -1.42 5.83
CA SER A 149 -0.73 -1.17 7.26
C SER A 149 0.73 -1.32 7.67
N THR A 150 1.30 -0.30 8.30
CA THR A 150 2.63 -0.31 8.94
C THR A 150 2.67 -1.15 10.21
N SER A 151 1.53 -1.64 10.71
CA SER A 151 1.50 -2.66 11.76
C SER A 151 1.59 -4.03 11.12
N GLY A 152 2.82 -4.51 10.95
CA GLY A 152 3.12 -5.86 10.51
C GLY A 152 2.51 -6.89 11.46
N VAL A 153 1.84 -7.90 10.89
CA VAL A 153 1.58 -9.16 11.58
C VAL A 153 2.92 -9.66 12.13
N LYS A 154 2.99 -9.97 13.43
CA LYS A 154 4.19 -10.54 14.06
C LYS A 154 4.49 -11.87 13.35
N ARG A 155 5.37 -11.83 12.36
CA ARG A 155 5.84 -13.02 11.67
C ARG A 155 6.86 -13.70 12.57
N ASP A 156 6.84 -15.02 12.55
CA ASP A 156 7.75 -15.83 13.36
C ASP A 156 9.20 -15.42 13.05
N GLN A 157 9.99 -15.17 14.09
CA GLN A 157 11.40 -14.79 13.96
C GLN A 157 12.21 -16.08 13.95
N PRO A 158 12.89 -16.43 12.85
CA PRO A 158 13.76 -17.59 12.85
C PRO A 158 14.95 -17.32 13.79
N ASN A 159 14.99 -18.03 14.92
CA ASN A 159 16.14 -18.05 15.81
C ASN A 159 17.01 -19.26 15.46
N TYR A 160 18.28 -19.01 15.18
CA TYR A 160 19.27 -20.06 14.98
C TYR A 160 20.30 -20.01 16.11
N VAL A 161 20.40 -21.09 16.88
CA VAL A 161 21.37 -21.26 17.97
C VAL A 161 22.51 -22.12 17.45
N THR A 162 23.75 -21.64 17.54
CA THR A 162 24.93 -22.41 17.15
C THR A 162 25.27 -23.48 18.19
N GLY A 163 26.25 -24.34 17.90
CA GLY A 163 26.90 -25.12 18.95
C GLY A 163 27.61 -24.20 19.98
N PRO A 164 28.00 -24.74 21.16
CA PRO A 164 28.82 -24.02 22.14
C PRO A 164 30.11 -23.47 21.54
N ILE A 165 30.38 -22.19 21.73
CA ILE A 165 31.59 -21.50 21.23
C ILE A 165 32.49 -20.98 22.35
N HIS A 166 31.98 -20.91 23.58
CA HIS A 166 32.73 -20.44 24.75
C HIS A 166 32.35 -21.26 26.00
N GLU A 167 33.33 -21.50 26.86
CA GLU A 167 33.16 -22.16 28.15
C GLU A 167 33.70 -21.24 29.25
N GLY A 168 32.90 -21.01 30.30
CA GLY A 168 33.28 -20.18 31.45
C GLY A 168 32.71 -18.76 31.43
N ALA A 169 33.40 -17.83 32.11
CA ALA A 169 32.87 -16.50 32.37
C ALA A 169 32.75 -15.63 31.10
N LEU A 170 31.67 -14.85 31.00
CA LEU A 170 31.39 -13.93 29.89
C LEU A 170 32.40 -12.79 29.73
N THR A 171 33.12 -12.46 30.80
CA THR A 171 34.20 -11.47 30.80
C THR A 171 35.51 -12.01 30.25
N SER A 172 35.61 -13.33 30.03
CA SER A 172 36.79 -13.96 29.45
C SER A 172 36.77 -13.81 27.94
N GLU A 173 37.96 -13.67 27.36
CA GLU A 173 38.07 -13.68 25.91
C GLU A 173 37.74 -15.06 25.34
N VAL A 174 37.08 -15.07 24.19
CA VAL A 174 36.65 -16.30 23.54
C VAL A 174 37.78 -16.78 22.64
N ALA A 175 38.27 -18.00 22.85
CA ALA A 175 39.36 -18.57 22.06
C ALA A 175 39.04 -18.61 20.55
N ALA A 176 37.79 -18.89 20.19
CA ALA A 176 37.33 -18.93 18.79
C ALA A 176 37.36 -17.56 18.08
N PHE A 177 37.45 -16.45 18.81
CA PHE A 177 37.53 -15.10 18.25
C PHE A 177 38.97 -14.56 18.18
N GLN A 178 39.96 -15.36 18.55
CA GLN A 178 41.36 -14.95 18.50
C GLN A 178 41.94 -15.06 17.08
N GLY A 179 42.93 -14.22 16.76
CA GLY A 179 43.56 -14.19 15.43
C GLY A 179 42.88 -13.27 14.41
N SER A 180 43.13 -13.49 13.11
CA SER A 180 42.55 -12.71 12.02
C SER A 180 41.19 -13.28 11.61
N VAL A 181 40.14 -12.94 12.36
CA VAL A 181 38.78 -13.41 12.09
C VAL A 181 38.02 -12.31 11.33
N ALA A 182 37.71 -12.58 10.07
CA ALA A 182 36.88 -11.74 9.23
C ALA A 182 35.90 -12.60 8.42
N PHE A 183 34.70 -12.09 8.16
CA PHE A 183 33.66 -12.76 7.39
C PHE A 183 32.65 -11.74 6.88
N SER A 184 31.94 -12.06 5.81
CA SER A 184 30.88 -11.23 5.26
C SER A 184 29.50 -11.79 5.61
N ILE A 185 28.58 -10.90 5.94
CA ILE A 185 27.17 -11.19 6.17
C ILE A 185 26.38 -10.53 5.05
N SER A 186 25.57 -11.31 4.33
CA SER A 186 24.66 -10.79 3.32
C SER A 186 23.21 -11.03 3.72
N ALA A 187 22.40 -9.98 3.69
CA ALA A 187 20.98 -10.00 3.97
C ALA A 187 20.20 -9.66 2.69
N LYS A 188 19.51 -10.66 2.14
CA LYS A 188 18.59 -10.46 1.01
C LYS A 188 17.20 -10.15 1.54
N ARG A 189 16.71 -8.93 1.30
CA ARG A 189 15.37 -8.50 1.69
C ARG A 189 14.31 -9.06 0.76
N SER A 190 13.08 -9.15 1.26
CA SER A 190 11.90 -9.58 0.49
C SER A 190 11.60 -8.76 -0.77
N ASN A 191 12.09 -7.51 -0.86
CA ASN A 191 12.00 -6.65 -2.04
C ASN A 191 13.06 -6.96 -3.12
N GLY A 192 13.97 -7.91 -2.88
CA GLY A 192 15.05 -8.30 -3.79
C GLY A 192 16.38 -7.56 -3.57
N GLU A 193 16.39 -6.52 -2.73
CA GLU A 193 17.62 -5.80 -2.35
C GLU A 193 18.53 -6.70 -1.52
N THR A 194 19.85 -6.61 -1.74
CA THR A 194 20.85 -7.34 -0.96
C THR A 194 21.78 -6.34 -0.29
N LEU A 195 21.85 -6.41 1.04
CA LEU A 195 22.79 -5.66 1.85
C LEU A 195 23.92 -6.58 2.27
N SER A 196 25.15 -6.09 2.21
CA SER A 196 26.33 -6.85 2.63
C SER A 196 27.12 -6.05 3.65
N VAL A 197 27.62 -6.75 4.66
CA VAL A 197 28.45 -6.20 5.74
C VAL A 197 29.66 -7.09 5.90
N ASP A 198 30.84 -6.50 5.72
CA ASP A 198 32.11 -7.17 6.00
C ASP A 198 32.48 -6.94 7.46
N VAL A 199 32.44 -8.01 8.25
CA VAL A 199 32.79 -7.98 9.66
C VAL A 199 34.24 -8.39 9.79
N ASP A 200 35.06 -7.49 10.31
CA ASP A 200 36.41 -7.78 10.77
C ASP A 200 36.52 -7.56 12.29
N LEU A 201 36.96 -8.59 13.02
CA LEU A 201 37.19 -8.51 14.47
C LEU A 201 38.51 -7.81 14.82
N SER A 202 39.41 -7.60 13.85
CA SER A 202 40.59 -6.74 14.01
C SER A 202 40.18 -5.27 14.22
N ALA A 203 39.05 -4.86 13.64
CA ALA A 203 38.50 -3.52 13.75
C ALA A 203 37.94 -3.17 15.15
N MET A 204 37.87 -4.14 16.07
CA MET A 204 37.47 -3.89 17.46
C MET A 204 38.52 -3.13 18.29
N GLY A 205 39.73 -2.95 17.75
CA GLY A 205 40.82 -2.24 18.42
C GLY A 205 41.27 -2.97 19.69
N GLY A 206 41.54 -2.22 20.76
CA GLY A 206 42.00 -2.77 22.04
C GLY A 206 40.90 -3.36 22.94
N ALA A 207 39.66 -3.46 22.45
CA ALA A 207 38.59 -4.08 23.23
C ALA A 207 38.81 -5.59 23.36
N PRO A 208 38.72 -6.17 24.57
CA PRO A 208 38.83 -7.61 24.77
C PRO A 208 37.79 -8.35 23.92
N ARG A 209 38.18 -9.45 23.25
CA ARG A 209 37.29 -10.23 22.37
C ARG A 209 36.40 -11.19 23.16
N THR A 210 35.63 -10.64 24.08
CA THR A 210 34.58 -11.34 24.80
C THR A 210 33.35 -11.53 23.91
N LEU A 211 32.48 -12.46 24.30
CA LEU A 211 31.26 -12.75 23.56
C LEU A 211 30.35 -11.51 23.43
N ASP A 212 30.18 -10.75 24.52
CA ASP A 212 29.35 -9.53 24.53
C ASP A 212 29.96 -8.41 23.67
N ASN A 213 31.29 -8.24 23.67
CA ASN A 213 31.94 -7.21 22.86
C ASN A 213 31.86 -7.52 21.36
N VAL A 214 32.05 -8.78 20.97
CA VAL A 214 31.91 -9.21 19.57
C VAL A 214 30.47 -9.08 19.10
N ILE A 215 29.50 -9.54 19.88
CA ILE A 215 28.07 -9.39 19.56
C ILE A 215 27.71 -7.91 19.38
N LYS A 216 28.20 -7.04 20.27
CA LYS A 216 27.99 -5.59 20.17
C LYS A 216 28.58 -5.03 18.87
N HIS A 217 29.83 -5.35 18.55
CA HIS A 217 30.51 -4.90 17.33
C HIS A 217 29.74 -5.31 16.07
N VAL A 218 29.36 -6.59 15.96
CA VAL A 218 28.61 -7.11 14.82
C VAL A 218 27.25 -6.41 14.70
N ASN A 219 26.51 -6.30 15.81
CA ASN A 219 25.20 -5.64 15.79
C ASN A 219 25.28 -4.16 15.41
N THR A 220 26.33 -3.45 15.82
CA THR A 220 26.55 -2.05 15.40
C THR A 220 26.77 -1.94 13.89
N GLN A 221 27.55 -2.85 13.28
CA GLN A 221 27.76 -2.84 11.84
C GLN A 221 26.49 -3.21 11.05
N LEU A 222 25.74 -4.20 11.52
CA LEU A 222 24.47 -4.59 10.92
C LEU A 222 23.45 -3.46 10.98
N GLU A 223 23.36 -2.76 12.12
CA GLU A 223 22.48 -1.61 12.28
C GLU A 223 22.88 -0.45 11.35
N ALA A 224 24.18 -0.16 11.24
CA ALA A 224 24.68 0.86 10.32
C ALA A 224 24.36 0.55 8.84
N ALA A 225 24.35 -0.74 8.46
CA ALA A 225 23.95 -1.19 7.13
C ALA A 225 22.43 -1.29 6.95
N GLY A 226 21.63 -1.05 7.98
CA GLY A 226 20.17 -1.15 7.94
C GLY A 226 19.64 -2.58 7.88
N ILE A 227 20.43 -3.57 8.30
CA ILE A 227 20.00 -4.96 8.48
C ILE A 227 19.25 -5.06 9.82
N GLU A 228 18.12 -5.77 9.87
CA GLU A 228 17.27 -5.92 11.07
C GLU A 228 17.67 -7.11 11.94
N THR A 229 18.27 -8.16 11.35
CA THR A 229 18.79 -9.33 12.07
C THR A 229 19.77 -8.95 13.18
N ARG A 230 19.67 -9.60 14.35
CA ARG A 230 20.55 -9.33 15.50
C ARG A 230 21.19 -10.59 16.06
N PHE A 231 22.42 -10.44 16.52
CA PHE A 231 23.17 -11.46 17.24
C PHE A 231 22.90 -11.36 18.75
N GLY A 232 22.90 -12.51 19.39
CA GLY A 232 22.82 -12.64 20.83
C GLY A 232 23.58 -13.87 21.31
N ARG A 233 23.37 -14.21 22.57
CA ARG A 233 23.94 -15.38 23.21
C ARG A 233 22.89 -16.15 23.96
N GLU A 234 23.12 -17.45 24.07
CA GLU A 234 22.28 -18.34 24.84
C GLU A 234 23.17 -19.30 25.62
N GLN A 235 22.79 -19.56 26.86
CA GLN A 235 23.48 -20.53 27.70
C GLN A 235 23.02 -21.91 27.26
N VAL A 236 23.97 -22.74 26.85
CA VAL A 236 23.71 -24.14 26.54
C VAL A 236 24.01 -24.91 27.83
N PRO A 237 23.03 -25.60 28.43
CA PRO A 237 23.28 -26.41 29.62
C PRO A 237 24.34 -27.47 29.32
N ALA A 238 25.32 -27.62 30.21
CA ALA A 238 26.26 -28.74 30.12
C ALA A 238 25.49 -30.05 30.35
N GLU A 239 25.52 -30.97 29.39
CA GLU A 239 24.89 -32.28 29.54
C GLU A 239 25.55 -33.06 30.68
N GLU A 240 24.72 -33.65 31.56
CA GLU A 240 25.20 -34.49 32.66
C GLU A 240 25.89 -35.74 32.10
N LYS A 241 27.18 -35.89 32.39
CA LYS A 241 27.91 -37.13 32.07
C LYS A 241 27.65 -38.16 33.15
N THR A 242 26.99 -39.26 32.79
CA THR A 242 26.89 -40.43 33.67
C THR A 242 28.04 -41.40 33.36
N LEU A 243 28.78 -41.80 34.40
CA LEU A 243 29.81 -42.83 34.31
C LEU A 243 29.42 -44.00 35.21
N THR A 244 29.51 -45.22 34.69
CA THR A 244 29.33 -46.43 35.50
C THR A 244 30.68 -46.88 36.06
N VAL A 245 30.89 -46.71 37.37
CA VAL A 245 32.07 -47.23 38.06
C VAL A 245 31.62 -48.36 38.97
N ASN A 246 32.17 -49.56 38.78
CA ASN A 246 31.87 -50.74 39.60
C ASN A 246 30.36 -51.09 39.68
N GLY A 247 29.62 -50.91 38.58
CA GLY A 247 28.18 -51.25 38.51
C GLY A 247 27.23 -50.23 39.17
N LYS A 248 27.72 -49.09 39.65
CA LYS A 248 26.89 -47.96 40.09
C LYS A 248 27.01 -46.78 39.14
N THR A 249 25.87 -46.20 38.76
CA THR A 249 25.80 -44.96 38.00
C THR A 249 26.22 -43.80 38.89
N VAL A 250 27.30 -43.11 38.51
CA VAL A 250 27.74 -41.86 39.11
C VAL A 250 27.47 -40.74 38.11
N THR A 251 26.62 -39.80 38.49
CA THR A 251 26.39 -38.56 37.74
C THR A 251 27.51 -37.59 38.07
N LEU A 252 28.30 -37.19 37.08
CA LEU A 252 29.25 -36.10 37.26
C LEU A 252 28.46 -34.79 37.31
N PRO A 253 28.84 -33.84 38.19
CA PRO A 253 28.20 -32.53 38.22
C PRO A 253 28.33 -31.86 36.84
N ALA A 254 27.31 -31.07 36.47
CA ALA A 254 27.31 -30.29 35.24
C ALA A 254 28.63 -29.50 35.13
N GLY A 255 29.24 -29.54 33.94
CA GLY A 255 30.47 -28.80 33.64
C GLY A 255 30.28 -27.28 33.74
N ALA A 256 31.33 -26.52 33.42
CA ALA A 256 31.23 -25.06 33.40
C ALA A 256 30.18 -24.57 32.39
N ASP A 257 29.67 -23.35 32.59
CA ASP A 257 28.66 -22.76 31.70
C ASP A 257 29.17 -22.68 30.25
N HIS A 258 28.40 -23.25 29.33
CA HIS A 258 28.65 -23.16 27.90
C HIS A 258 27.77 -22.08 27.27
N TRP A 259 28.34 -21.33 26.33
CA TRP A 259 27.67 -20.25 25.63
C TRP A 259 27.68 -20.49 24.12
N ALA A 260 26.50 -20.39 23.50
CA ALA A 260 26.31 -20.41 22.07
C ALA A 260 26.00 -19.01 21.54
N LEU A 261 26.30 -18.79 20.26
CA LEU A 261 25.86 -17.62 19.51
C LEU A 261 24.43 -17.86 19.01
N VAL A 262 23.60 -16.83 19.08
CA VAL A 262 22.23 -16.87 18.54
C VAL A 262 22.08 -15.83 17.47
N VAL A 263 21.61 -16.24 16.29
CA VAL A 263 21.19 -15.34 15.23
C VAL A 263 19.67 -15.22 15.29
N LYS A 264 19.19 -14.04 15.62
CA LYS A 264 17.75 -13.70 15.68
C LYS A 264 17.38 -12.99 14.39
N GLY A 265 16.93 -13.76 13.42
CA GLY A 265 16.54 -13.28 12.10
C GLY A 265 15.16 -12.66 12.07
N THR A 266 14.83 -12.03 10.95
CA THR A 266 13.48 -11.55 10.65
C THR A 266 12.91 -12.30 9.46
N SER A 267 11.59 -12.40 9.37
CA SER A 267 10.90 -13.05 8.23
C SER A 267 11.07 -12.33 6.88
N THR A 268 11.63 -11.11 6.90
CA THR A 268 11.82 -10.23 5.75
C THR A 268 13.23 -10.27 5.18
N GLU A 269 14.16 -10.96 5.87
CA GLU A 269 15.57 -11.07 5.51
C GLU A 269 15.99 -12.54 5.41
N ALA A 270 16.68 -12.89 4.32
CA ALA A 270 17.40 -14.15 4.21
C ALA A 270 18.90 -13.88 4.41
N ILE A 271 19.49 -14.49 5.45
CA ILE A 271 20.87 -14.25 5.85
C ILE A 271 21.79 -15.34 5.28
N THR A 272 22.93 -14.92 4.74
CA THR A 272 24.00 -15.81 4.27
C THR A 272 25.33 -15.33 4.83
N PHE A 273 26.21 -16.28 5.17
CA PHE A 273 27.55 -16.04 5.68
C PHE A 273 28.59 -16.55 4.67
N SER A 274 29.67 -15.80 4.50
CA SER A 274 30.85 -16.22 3.74
C SER A 274 32.13 -15.78 4.45
N ALA A 275 33.19 -16.56 4.34
CA ALA A 275 34.51 -16.27 4.90
C ALA A 275 35.59 -16.54 3.85
#